data_AF-A0A4S2KMP0-F1
#
_entry.id   AF-A0A4S2KMP0-F1
#
_cell.length_a   1.000
_cell.length_b   1.000
_cell.length_c   1.000
_cell.angle_alpha   90.00
_cell.angle_beta   90.00
_cell.angle_gamma   90.00
#
_symmetry.space_group_name_H-M   'P 1'
#
loop_
_entity.id
_entity.type
_entity.pdbx_description
1 polymer ?
#
loop_
_entity_poly.entity_id
_entity_poly.type
_entity_poly.pdbx_seq_one_letter_code
_entity_poly.pdbx_strand_id
1 'polypeptide(L)'
;MSPPDENLVPSHLPAPEKLEWCLTEQSLNDIREAMMNFDALVEDLDLCILWFEDYSKEFVKACRVSPDAYIQLALQLTYFRLHGRLVATYESAGIRRFALGRVDCIRAASPEALAWAKAMCQGDPHSQMNQTNNAVDGSPKRVQFTIYSVTETWHFSYAILVSCNTHSSSTLDRNATRSSGMRLPTLLYSNLASALIPEAFLAVCFVTTKNDVIAGYGPVVPDGYGCAYNVRKNGFIFSVSAFHSDGRTSAMQFAQTLEQSLRDMAAMIKNSKK
;
A
#
# COMPACT_ATOMS: atom_id res chain seq x y z
N MET A 1 33.16 32.24 9.94
CA MET A 1 33.13 32.69 11.34
C MET A 1 32.01 31.94 12.02
N SER A 2 32.34 31.15 13.06
CA SER A 2 31.32 30.55 13.93
C SER A 2 30.50 31.66 14.60
N PRO A 3 29.22 31.43 14.96
CA PRO A 3 28.43 32.45 15.63
C PRO A 3 29.07 32.79 16.98
N PRO A 4 28.97 34.05 17.46
CA PRO A 4 29.49 34.43 18.77
C PRO A 4 28.72 33.72 19.89
N ASP A 5 29.47 33.16 20.85
CA ASP A 5 29.05 32.44 22.06
C ASP A 5 28.32 33.33 23.11
N GLU A 6 27.49 34.28 22.68
CA GLU A 6 26.80 35.19 23.60
C GLU A 6 25.32 34.82 23.71
N ASN A 7 25.04 33.86 24.60
CA ASN A 7 23.84 33.71 25.45
C ASN A 7 23.66 32.27 25.96
N LEU A 8 24.72 31.63 26.44
CA LEU A 8 24.60 30.36 27.16
C LEU A 8 24.19 30.63 28.60
N VAL A 9 22.91 30.41 28.91
CA VAL A 9 22.43 30.30 30.29
C VAL A 9 23.31 29.26 31.00
N PRO A 10 23.93 29.55 32.16
CA PRO A 10 24.79 28.60 32.85
C PRO A 10 24.01 27.30 33.14
N SER A 11 24.37 26.24 32.42
CA SER A 11 23.76 24.93 32.63
C SER A 11 24.48 24.27 33.81
N HIS A 12 23.73 23.89 34.84
CA HIS A 12 24.23 23.08 35.96
C HIS A 12 24.40 21.59 35.60
N LEU A 13 24.18 21.23 34.34
CA LEU A 13 24.33 19.86 33.84
C LEU A 13 25.77 19.64 33.34
N PRO A 14 26.31 18.42 33.48
CA PRO A 14 27.60 18.08 32.89
C PRO A 14 27.55 18.22 31.36
N ALA A 15 28.70 18.52 30.75
CA ALA A 15 28.82 18.53 29.30
C ALA A 15 28.52 17.14 28.73
N PRO A 16 27.82 17.03 27.58
CA PRO A 16 27.65 15.75 26.88
C PRO A 16 29.01 15.10 26.59
N GLU A 17 29.11 13.79 26.86
CA GLU A 17 30.33 13.02 26.62
C GLU A 17 30.36 12.52 25.17
N LYS A 18 31.46 12.78 24.46
CA LYS A 18 31.67 12.30 23.10
C LYS A 18 32.10 10.83 23.13
N LEU A 19 31.36 9.98 22.41
CA LEU A 19 31.75 8.58 22.20
C LEU A 19 32.84 8.50 21.13
N GLU A 20 34.02 8.00 21.48
CA GLU A 20 35.16 7.85 20.57
C GLU A 20 35.32 6.41 20.09
N TRP A 21 35.70 6.25 18.82
CA TRP A 21 35.88 4.96 18.17
C TRP A 21 37.27 4.89 17.53
N CYS A 22 38.04 3.84 17.86
CA CYS A 22 39.32 3.56 17.22
C CYS A 22 39.08 2.65 16.00
N LEU A 23 39.23 3.20 14.79
CA LEU A 23 38.95 2.46 13.55
C LEU A 23 40.18 1.69 13.07
N THR A 24 39.99 0.42 12.73
CA THR A 24 41.01 -0.40 12.07
C THR A 24 40.91 -0.26 10.55
N GLU A 25 41.92 -0.72 9.80
CA GLU A 25 41.82 -0.78 8.33
C GLU A 25 40.62 -1.61 7.86
N GLN A 26 40.30 -2.72 8.55
CA GLN A 26 39.11 -3.52 8.25
C GLN A 26 37.83 -2.70 8.46
N SER A 27 37.70 -2.01 9.60
CA SER A 27 36.53 -1.16 9.88
C SER A 27 36.37 -0.07 8.83
N LEU A 28 37.48 0.51 8.35
CA LEU A 28 37.45 1.49 7.27
C LEU A 28 36.99 0.88 5.94
N ASN A 29 37.38 -0.37 5.64
CA ASN A 29 36.89 -1.09 4.47
C ASN A 29 35.39 -1.40 4.58
N ASP A 30 34.93 -1.89 5.73
CA ASP A 30 33.51 -2.19 5.99
C ASP A 30 32.65 -0.92 5.85
N ILE A 31 33.13 0.23 6.34
CA ILE A 31 32.46 1.52 6.15
C ILE A 31 32.34 1.86 4.67
N ARG A 32 33.40 1.68 3.87
CA ARG A 32 33.33 1.97 2.42
C ARG A 32 32.35 1.06 1.70
N GLU A 33 32.34 -0.23 2.01
CA GLU A 33 31.37 -1.17 1.43
C GLU A 33 29.94 -0.82 1.84
N ALA A 34 29.72 -0.50 3.12
CA ALA A 34 28.41 -0.07 3.61
C ALA A 34 27.92 1.21 2.93
N MET A 35 28.82 2.17 2.66
CA MET A 35 28.49 3.39 1.91
C MET A 35 28.05 3.05 0.48
N MET A 36 28.82 2.23 -0.25
CA MET A 36 28.48 1.82 -1.61
C MET A 36 27.13 1.09 -1.67
N ASN A 37 26.87 0.19 -0.72
CA ASN A 37 25.62 -0.53 -0.63
C ASN A 37 24.45 0.41 -0.28
N PHE A 38 24.65 1.37 0.62
CA PHE A 38 23.63 2.34 0.98
C PHE A 38 23.30 3.28 -0.18
N ASP A 39 24.31 3.78 -0.89
CA ASP A 39 24.11 4.62 -2.08
C ASP A 39 23.31 3.86 -3.14
N ALA A 40 23.62 2.58 -3.39
CA ALA A 40 22.83 1.75 -4.31
C ALA A 40 21.36 1.57 -3.87
N LEU A 41 21.10 1.41 -2.57
CA LEU A 41 19.73 1.33 -2.03
C LEU A 41 18.97 2.66 -2.18
N VAL A 42 19.64 3.79 -1.99
CA VAL A 42 19.04 5.13 -2.13
C VAL A 42 18.69 5.41 -3.59
N GLU A 43 19.61 5.10 -4.51
CA GLU A 43 19.40 5.32 -5.95
C GLU A 43 18.31 4.41 -6.54
N ASP A 44 18.08 3.22 -5.98
CA ASP A 44 17.05 2.31 -6.46
C ASP A 44 15.64 2.63 -5.90
N LEU A 45 15.52 3.36 -4.79
CA LEU A 45 14.22 3.64 -4.18
C LEU A 45 13.46 4.76 -4.92
N ASP A 46 12.33 4.42 -5.52
CA ASP A 46 11.36 5.39 -6.04
C ASP A 46 10.34 5.73 -4.94
N LEU A 47 10.19 7.01 -4.58
CA LEU A 47 9.30 7.47 -3.52
C LEU A 47 8.46 8.67 -3.98
N CYS A 48 7.14 8.55 -3.85
CA CYS A 48 6.19 9.63 -4.13
C CYS A 48 5.25 9.85 -2.93
N ILE A 49 5.18 11.11 -2.45
CA ILE A 49 4.25 11.51 -1.40
C ILE A 49 3.07 12.24 -2.02
N LEU A 50 1.88 11.65 -1.93
CA LEU A 50 0.62 12.25 -2.39
C LEU A 50 -0.13 12.89 -1.23
N TRP A 51 -0.34 14.20 -1.34
CA TRP A 51 -1.23 14.96 -0.47
C TRP A 51 -2.59 15.09 -1.16
N PHE A 52 -3.56 14.31 -0.70
CA PHE A 52 -4.91 14.31 -1.26
C PHE A 52 -5.83 15.18 -0.40
N GLU A 53 -6.31 16.30 -0.95
CA GLU A 53 -7.06 17.32 -0.19
C GLU A 53 -8.45 17.63 -0.76
N ASP A 54 -8.87 16.93 -1.82
CA ASP A 54 -10.17 17.13 -2.47
C ASP A 54 -11.36 16.82 -1.54
N TYR A 55 -11.22 15.85 -0.65
CA TYR A 55 -12.20 15.51 0.38
C TYR A 55 -11.55 14.80 1.57
N SER A 56 -12.28 14.73 2.67
CA SER A 56 -11.79 14.17 3.92
C SER A 56 -12.52 12.89 4.35
N LYS A 57 -12.08 12.31 5.47
CA LYS A 57 -12.77 11.19 6.12
C LYS A 57 -14.22 11.49 6.48
N GLU A 58 -14.60 12.74 6.69
CA GLU A 58 -15.99 13.15 6.97
C GLU A 58 -16.90 12.89 5.76
N PHE A 59 -16.41 13.11 4.54
CA PHE A 59 -17.13 12.73 3.32
C PHE A 59 -17.34 11.21 3.26
N VAL A 60 -16.29 10.44 3.51
CA VAL A 60 -16.36 8.96 3.48
C VAL A 60 -17.33 8.44 4.53
N LYS A 61 -17.29 8.99 5.75
CA LYS A 61 -18.23 8.65 6.83
C LYS A 61 -19.68 9.03 6.49
N ALA A 62 -19.91 10.14 5.81
CA ALA A 62 -21.24 10.52 5.32
C ALA A 62 -21.80 9.55 4.24
N CYS A 63 -20.93 8.73 3.67
CA CYS A 63 -21.29 7.63 2.77
C CYS A 63 -21.54 6.31 3.52
N ARG A 64 -21.46 6.31 4.86
CA ARG A 64 -21.61 5.12 5.75
C ARG A 64 -20.56 4.04 5.49
N VAL A 65 -19.35 4.45 5.11
CA VAL A 65 -18.21 3.56 4.82
C VAL A 65 -17.06 3.86 5.79
N SER A 66 -16.30 2.83 6.17
CA SER A 66 -15.04 3.00 6.91
C SER A 66 -14.00 3.70 6.04
N PRO A 67 -13.34 4.80 6.51
CA PRO A 67 -12.27 5.45 5.75
C PRO A 67 -11.15 4.51 5.31
N ASP A 68 -10.83 3.54 6.15
CA ASP A 68 -9.78 2.56 5.91
C ASP A 68 -10.15 1.61 4.76
N ALA A 69 -11.30 0.95 4.86
CA ALA A 69 -11.80 0.06 3.81
C ALA A 69 -12.07 0.80 2.47
N TYR A 70 -12.47 2.07 2.54
CA TYR A 70 -12.58 2.92 1.35
C TYR A 70 -11.24 3.09 0.65
N ILE A 71 -10.19 3.40 1.41
CA ILE A 71 -8.84 3.59 0.86
C ILE A 71 -8.28 2.27 0.34
N GLN A 72 -8.46 1.16 1.06
CA GLN A 72 -8.05 -0.17 0.60
C GLN A 72 -8.67 -0.51 -0.76
N LEU A 73 -9.96 -0.24 -0.92
CA LEU A 73 -10.64 -0.47 -2.19
C LEU A 73 -10.15 0.48 -3.30
N ALA A 74 -9.81 1.74 -2.97
CA ALA A 74 -9.17 2.67 -3.90
C ALA A 74 -7.79 2.18 -4.37
N LEU A 75 -7.01 1.58 -3.48
CA LEU A 75 -5.72 0.97 -3.81
C LEU A 75 -5.90 -0.25 -4.74
N GLN A 76 -6.93 -1.06 -4.54
CA GLN A 76 -7.26 -2.16 -5.46
C GLN A 76 -7.64 -1.64 -6.86
N LEU A 77 -8.46 -0.59 -6.95
CA LEU A 77 -8.79 0.04 -8.23
C LEU A 77 -7.55 0.61 -8.92
N THR A 78 -6.69 1.28 -8.16
CA THR A 78 -5.45 1.89 -8.65
C THR A 78 -4.54 0.84 -9.26
N TYR A 79 -4.29 -0.25 -8.53
CA TYR A 79 -3.45 -1.33 -9.02
C TYR A 79 -4.07 -1.99 -10.27
N PHE A 80 -5.40 -2.21 -10.28
CA PHE A 80 -6.09 -2.75 -11.44
C PHE A 80 -5.97 -1.86 -12.69
N ARG A 81 -6.07 -0.54 -12.54
CA ARG A 81 -5.93 0.42 -13.66
C ARG A 81 -4.54 0.38 -14.30
N LEU A 82 -3.50 0.24 -13.48
CA LEU A 82 -2.11 0.19 -13.95
C LEU A 82 -1.76 -1.15 -14.58
N HIS A 83 -2.23 -2.25 -13.98
CA HIS A 83 -1.71 -3.59 -14.25
C HIS A 83 -2.73 -4.57 -14.84
N GLY A 84 -4.01 -4.20 -14.95
CA GLY A 84 -5.09 -5.02 -15.49
C GLY A 84 -5.48 -6.24 -14.64
N ARG A 85 -4.94 -6.35 -13.43
CA ARG A 85 -5.15 -7.46 -12.49
C ARG A 85 -5.09 -6.96 -11.05
N LEU A 86 -5.58 -7.75 -10.10
CA LEU A 86 -5.25 -7.56 -8.69
C LEU A 86 -4.06 -8.42 -8.30
N VAL A 87 -3.43 -8.06 -7.19
CA VAL A 87 -2.34 -8.81 -6.57
C VAL A 87 -2.58 -9.03 -5.10
N ALA A 88 -1.84 -9.99 -4.56
CA ALA A 88 -1.63 -10.15 -3.14
C ALA A 88 -1.38 -8.82 -2.44
N THR A 89 -2.37 -8.38 -1.66
CA THR A 89 -2.28 -7.17 -0.85
C THR A 89 -2.16 -7.56 0.61
N TYR A 90 -1.14 -7.04 1.27
CA TYR A 90 -0.94 -7.17 2.71
C TYR A 90 -1.35 -5.86 3.38
N GLU A 91 -2.29 -5.93 4.32
CA GLU A 91 -2.60 -4.82 5.21
C GLU A 91 -2.35 -5.23 6.66
N SER A 92 -1.62 -4.39 7.40
CA SER A 92 -1.30 -4.64 8.80
C SER A 92 -2.52 -4.42 9.71
N ALA A 93 -3.00 -5.49 10.35
CA ALA A 93 -4.10 -5.45 11.33
C ALA A 93 -3.57 -5.59 12.77
N GLY A 94 -3.69 -4.54 13.58
CA GLY A 94 -3.23 -4.58 14.98
C GLY A 94 -4.07 -5.55 15.84
N ILE A 95 -3.42 -6.56 16.44
CA ILE A 95 -4.06 -7.54 17.34
C ILE A 95 -3.76 -7.29 18.82
N ARG A 96 -3.50 -6.01 19.18
CA ARG A 96 -3.13 -5.56 20.53
C ARG A 96 -4.18 -5.83 21.62
N ARG A 97 -5.36 -6.31 21.25
CA ARG A 97 -6.39 -6.76 22.20
C ARG A 97 -5.98 -8.06 22.92
N PHE A 98 -5.04 -8.82 22.36
CA PHE A 98 -4.47 -10.02 22.96
C PHE A 98 -3.13 -9.71 23.63
N ALA A 99 -2.79 -10.45 24.70
CA ALA A 99 -1.49 -10.34 25.35
C ALA A 99 -0.37 -10.61 24.34
N LEU A 100 0.66 -9.76 24.31
CA LEU A 100 1.77 -9.80 23.35
C LEU A 100 1.35 -9.66 21.87
N GLY A 101 0.10 -9.25 21.60
CA GLY A 101 -0.43 -9.08 20.26
C GLY A 101 0.36 -8.04 19.46
N ARG A 102 0.86 -8.46 18.30
CA ARG A 102 1.55 -7.63 17.32
C ARG A 102 0.58 -7.20 16.21
N VAL A 103 0.75 -7.79 15.03
CA VAL A 103 -0.06 -7.55 13.84
C VAL A 103 -0.42 -8.88 13.19
N ASP A 104 -1.59 -8.94 12.56
CA ASP A 104 -1.99 -9.98 11.61
C ASP A 104 -2.21 -9.32 10.23
N CYS A 105 -2.60 -10.10 9.23
CA CYS A 105 -2.77 -9.66 7.85
C CYS A 105 -4.26 -9.58 7.46
N ILE A 106 -4.68 -8.41 6.98
CA ILE A 106 -5.89 -8.25 6.16
C ILE A 106 -5.50 -8.43 4.69
N ARG A 107 -6.29 -9.20 3.95
CA ARG A 107 -6.11 -9.44 2.51
C ARG A 107 -7.16 -8.66 1.73
N ALA A 108 -6.83 -7.44 1.34
CA ALA A 108 -7.76 -6.53 0.66
C ALA A 108 -8.15 -6.98 -0.76
N ALA A 109 -7.30 -7.77 -1.42
CA ALA A 109 -7.58 -8.32 -2.75
C ALA A 109 -8.55 -9.52 -2.66
N SER A 110 -9.82 -9.27 -2.98
CA SER A 110 -10.88 -10.28 -2.98
C SER A 110 -11.55 -10.40 -4.36
N PRO A 111 -12.30 -11.49 -4.63
CA PRO A 111 -13.09 -11.64 -5.85
C PRO A 111 -14.06 -10.47 -6.08
N GLU A 112 -14.63 -9.94 -5.01
CA GLU A 112 -15.56 -8.80 -5.02
C GLU A 112 -14.85 -7.51 -5.41
N ALA A 113 -13.68 -7.24 -4.82
CA ALA A 113 -12.85 -6.10 -5.18
C ALA A 113 -12.45 -6.16 -6.66
N LEU A 114 -12.13 -7.35 -7.18
CA LEU A 114 -11.82 -7.56 -8.59
C LEU A 114 -13.03 -7.29 -9.48
N ALA A 115 -14.19 -7.82 -9.14
CA ALA A 115 -15.43 -7.62 -9.90
C ALA A 115 -15.80 -6.13 -9.96
N TRP A 116 -15.69 -5.43 -8.83
CA TRP A 116 -15.93 -4.00 -8.74
C TRP A 116 -14.90 -3.16 -9.50
N ALA A 117 -13.60 -3.48 -9.40
CA ALA A 117 -12.55 -2.77 -10.14
C ALA A 117 -12.72 -2.92 -11.65
N LYS A 118 -13.09 -4.13 -12.12
CA LYS A 118 -13.46 -4.36 -13.52
C LYS A 118 -14.62 -3.49 -13.96
N ALA A 119 -15.68 -3.39 -13.16
CA ALA A 119 -16.84 -2.55 -13.46
C ALA A 119 -16.46 -1.05 -13.57
N MET A 120 -15.66 -0.54 -12.63
CA MET A 120 -15.16 0.84 -12.63
C MET A 120 -14.29 1.20 -13.85
N CYS A 121 -13.74 0.21 -14.56
CA CYS A 121 -12.86 0.41 -15.71
C CYS A 121 -13.52 0.09 -17.06
N GLN A 122 -14.83 -0.22 -17.09
CA GLN A 122 -15.55 -0.45 -18.34
C GLN A 122 -15.60 0.84 -19.17
N GLY A 123 -14.93 0.84 -20.33
CA GLY A 123 -14.87 2.00 -21.24
C GLY A 123 -13.68 2.93 -21.05
N ASP A 124 -12.73 2.59 -20.17
CA ASP A 124 -11.44 3.29 -20.06
C ASP A 124 -10.51 2.88 -21.22
N PRO A 125 -10.04 3.83 -22.07
CA PRO A 125 -9.11 3.54 -23.16
C PRO A 125 -7.81 2.86 -22.72
N HIS A 126 -7.32 3.13 -21.51
CA HIS A 126 -6.08 2.53 -21.00
C HIS A 126 -6.26 1.08 -20.54
N SER A 127 -7.48 0.69 -20.14
CA SER A 127 -7.80 -0.68 -19.74
C SER A 127 -7.93 -1.65 -20.92
N GLN A 128 -8.11 -1.14 -22.15
CA GLN A 128 -8.26 -1.96 -23.35
C GLN A 128 -6.93 -2.45 -23.93
N MET A 129 -5.80 -1.82 -23.60
CA MET A 129 -4.51 -2.12 -24.22
C MET A 129 -3.89 -3.46 -23.75
N ASN A 130 -4.35 -3.98 -22.59
CA ASN A 130 -3.91 -5.26 -22.03
C ASN A 130 -4.94 -6.40 -22.18
N GLN A 131 -6.09 -6.16 -22.83
CA GLN A 131 -7.02 -7.22 -23.22
C GLN A 131 -6.74 -7.62 -24.67
N THR A 132 -5.99 -8.71 -24.85
CA THR A 132 -5.75 -9.32 -26.16
C THR A 132 -7.05 -9.56 -26.92
N ASN A 133 -7.17 -8.88 -28.07
CA ASN A 133 -7.94 -9.17 -29.28
C ASN A 133 -9.04 -10.24 -29.17
N ASN A 134 -10.29 -9.80 -28.97
CA ASN A 134 -11.47 -10.40 -29.57
C ASN A 134 -12.68 -9.47 -29.45
N ALA A 135 -12.77 -8.45 -30.32
CA ALA A 135 -14.02 -7.96 -30.91
C ALA A 135 -13.72 -6.82 -31.89
N VAL A 136 -14.07 -7.05 -33.15
CA VAL A 136 -14.18 -6.04 -34.21
C VAL A 136 -15.48 -5.27 -33.98
N ASP A 137 -15.41 -3.95 -33.80
CA ASP A 137 -16.20 -2.95 -34.56
C ASP A 137 -15.86 -1.52 -34.10
N GLY A 138 -15.74 -0.62 -35.07
CA GLY A 138 -15.23 0.74 -34.94
C GLY A 138 -16.25 1.74 -34.39
N SER A 139 -15.84 2.47 -33.36
CA SER A 139 -16.14 3.89 -33.11
C SER A 139 -15.47 4.28 -31.78
N PRO A 140 -14.90 5.49 -31.61
CA PRO A 140 -14.42 5.94 -30.31
C PRO A 140 -15.64 6.34 -29.49
N LYS A 141 -16.41 5.36 -29.02
CA LYS A 141 -17.43 5.57 -28.01
C LYS A 141 -16.69 5.92 -26.74
N ARG A 142 -16.53 7.22 -26.49
CA ARG A 142 -16.39 7.74 -25.14
C ARG A 142 -17.65 7.28 -24.42
N VAL A 143 -17.57 6.15 -23.72
CA VAL A 143 -18.73 5.55 -23.06
C VAL A 143 -19.22 6.57 -22.05
N GLN A 144 -20.37 7.15 -22.37
CA GLN A 144 -21.12 7.96 -21.45
C GLN A 144 -21.52 7.01 -20.31
N PHE A 145 -21.06 7.29 -19.09
CA PHE A 145 -21.48 6.62 -17.85
C PHE A 145 -22.98 6.87 -17.61
N THR A 146 -23.85 6.30 -18.44
CA THR A 146 -25.29 6.55 -18.43
C THR A 146 -26.11 5.31 -18.10
N ILE A 147 -25.47 4.18 -17.80
CA ILE A 147 -26.11 2.93 -17.37
C ILE A 147 -25.11 2.30 -16.40
N TYR A 148 -25.32 2.11 -15.08
CA TYR A 148 -26.21 1.19 -14.37
C TYR A 148 -26.26 1.60 -12.87
N SER A 149 -27.43 1.90 -12.28
CA SER A 149 -28.30 1.06 -11.44
C SER A 149 -27.73 0.54 -10.09
N VAL A 150 -28.62 0.51 -9.08
CA VAL A 150 -28.45 0.16 -7.65
C VAL A 150 -27.58 -1.08 -7.35
N THR A 151 -27.40 -1.99 -8.32
CA THR A 151 -26.57 -3.21 -8.22
C THR A 151 -25.08 -2.93 -8.05
N GLU A 152 -24.53 -1.86 -8.60
CA GLU A 152 -23.08 -1.59 -8.48
C GLU A 152 -22.69 -0.92 -7.15
N THR A 153 -23.63 -0.16 -6.55
CA THR A 153 -23.47 0.32 -5.18
C THR A 153 -23.45 -0.85 -4.18
N TRP A 154 -24.14 -1.94 -4.51
CA TRP A 154 -24.10 -3.19 -3.75
C TRP A 154 -22.73 -3.88 -3.85
N HIS A 155 -22.14 -4.00 -5.05
CA HIS A 155 -20.80 -4.57 -5.21
C HIS A 155 -19.73 -3.76 -4.50
N PHE A 156 -19.80 -2.43 -4.58
CA PHE A 156 -18.94 -1.53 -3.81
C PHE A 156 -19.06 -1.78 -2.30
N SER A 157 -20.29 -1.84 -1.78
CA SER A 157 -20.55 -2.07 -0.35
C SER A 157 -20.10 -3.47 0.11
N TYR A 158 -20.29 -4.49 -0.73
CA TYR A 158 -19.90 -5.86 -0.43
C TYR A 158 -18.38 -6.04 -0.47
N ALA A 159 -17.68 -5.46 -1.44
CA ALA A 159 -16.23 -5.48 -1.52
C ALA A 159 -15.59 -4.85 -0.26
N ILE A 160 -16.09 -3.69 0.18
CA ILE A 160 -15.67 -3.03 1.44
C ILE A 160 -15.80 -3.98 2.64
N LEU A 161 -16.92 -4.70 2.73
CA LEU A 161 -17.19 -5.60 3.84
C LEU A 161 -16.25 -6.81 3.85
N VAL A 162 -15.94 -7.38 2.68
CA VAL A 162 -15.02 -8.51 2.55
C VAL A 162 -13.57 -8.09 2.81
N SER A 163 -13.15 -6.90 2.36
CA SER A 163 -11.81 -6.38 2.67
C SER A 163 -11.56 -6.25 4.17
N CYS A 164 -12.59 -6.15 5.02
CA CYS A 164 -12.42 -6.09 6.47
C CYS A 164 -12.18 -7.46 7.15
N ASN A 165 -12.29 -8.59 6.43
CA ASN A 165 -12.21 -9.92 7.03
C ASN A 165 -10.76 -10.47 7.07
N THR A 166 -10.20 -10.58 8.27
CA THR A 166 -8.90 -11.20 8.54
C THR A 166 -8.92 -12.70 8.23
N HIS A 167 -8.08 -13.16 7.30
CA HIS A 167 -7.88 -14.59 7.03
C HIS A 167 -6.52 -15.04 7.58
N SER A 168 -6.51 -15.41 8.86
CA SER A 168 -5.33 -15.87 9.60
C SER A 168 -5.18 -17.39 9.48
N SER A 169 -4.32 -17.92 8.59
CA SER A 169 -3.85 -19.33 8.64
C SER A 169 -2.76 -19.67 7.61
N SER A 170 -1.48 -19.37 7.90
CA SER A 170 -0.38 -20.09 7.21
C SER A 170 0.93 -20.15 8.01
N THR A 171 1.28 -19.12 8.77
CA THR A 171 2.57 -19.07 9.49
C THR A 171 2.62 -19.91 10.76
N LEU A 172 1.49 -20.02 11.48
CA LEU A 172 1.39 -20.80 12.72
C LEU A 172 1.68 -22.29 12.48
N ASP A 173 1.21 -22.81 11.35
CA ASP A 173 1.29 -24.21 10.99
C ASP A 173 2.74 -24.65 10.65
N ARG A 174 3.54 -23.78 10.02
CA ARG A 174 4.96 -24.02 9.68
C ARG A 174 5.88 -24.11 10.90
N ASN A 175 5.70 -23.20 11.87
CA ASN A 175 6.55 -23.18 13.05
C ASN A 175 6.17 -24.30 14.03
N ALA A 176 4.88 -24.64 14.11
CA ALA A 176 4.41 -25.78 14.89
C ALA A 176 4.98 -27.10 14.35
N THR A 177 4.95 -27.33 13.02
CA THR A 177 5.54 -28.53 12.40
C THR A 177 7.06 -28.61 12.57
N ARG A 178 7.77 -27.47 12.45
CA ARG A 178 9.22 -27.43 12.72
C ARG A 178 9.56 -27.76 14.18
N SER A 179 8.73 -27.32 15.12
CA SER A 179 8.95 -27.54 16.56
C SER A 179 8.60 -28.95 17.00
N SER A 180 7.61 -29.58 16.37
CA SER A 180 7.15 -30.93 16.70
C SER A 180 7.90 -32.05 15.97
N GLY A 181 8.83 -31.72 15.07
CA GLY A 181 9.55 -32.70 14.24
C GLY A 181 8.66 -33.43 13.23
N MET A 182 7.41 -32.99 13.06
CA MET A 182 6.49 -33.53 12.07
C MET A 182 6.88 -33.05 10.67
N ARG A 183 6.86 -33.97 9.69
CA ARG A 183 7.01 -33.61 8.28
C ARG A 183 5.86 -32.68 7.87
N LEU A 184 6.21 -31.54 7.28
CA LEU A 184 5.21 -30.63 6.68
C LEU A 184 4.34 -31.42 5.68
N PRO A 185 3.00 -31.30 5.74
CA PRO A 185 2.12 -31.98 4.80
C PRO A 185 2.46 -31.60 3.36
N THR A 186 2.96 -32.55 2.55
CA THR A 186 3.45 -32.29 1.19
C THR A 186 2.39 -31.63 0.29
N LEU A 187 1.09 -31.87 0.54
CA LEU A 187 -0.01 -31.26 -0.21
C LEU A 187 -0.18 -29.76 0.07
N LEU A 188 0.11 -29.29 1.28
CA LEU A 188 0.01 -27.87 1.67
C LEU A 188 1.28 -27.06 1.33
N TYR A 189 2.39 -27.73 1.03
CA TYR A 189 3.72 -27.10 0.90
C TYR A 189 4.55 -27.61 -0.29
N SER A 190 3.94 -28.34 -1.24
CA SER A 190 4.56 -28.64 -2.54
C SER A 190 4.84 -27.34 -3.32
N ASN A 191 5.71 -27.38 -4.34
CA ASN A 191 6.10 -26.22 -5.16
C ASN A 191 4.94 -25.36 -5.70
N LEU A 192 3.73 -25.92 -5.80
CA LEU A 192 2.52 -25.19 -6.18
C LEU A 192 1.95 -24.33 -5.04
N ALA A 193 2.11 -24.74 -3.78
CA ALA A 193 1.59 -24.03 -2.62
C ALA A 193 2.54 -22.96 -2.07
N SER A 194 3.86 -23.11 -2.24
CA SER A 194 4.82 -22.03 -2.03
C SER A 194 4.64 -20.90 -3.07
N ALA A 195 4.23 -21.22 -4.29
CA ALA A 195 3.76 -20.25 -5.29
C ALA A 195 2.38 -19.64 -4.97
N LEU A 196 1.60 -20.28 -4.09
CA LEU A 196 0.33 -19.77 -3.56
C LEU A 196 0.50 -18.95 -2.27
N ILE A 197 1.70 -18.89 -1.66
CA ILE A 197 1.99 -17.89 -0.64
C ILE A 197 2.12 -16.58 -1.39
N PRO A 198 1.11 -15.69 -1.31
CA PRO A 198 1.10 -14.55 -2.19
C PRO A 198 2.18 -13.60 -1.67
N GLU A 199 3.31 -13.53 -2.38
CA GLU A 199 4.28 -12.46 -2.21
C GLU A 199 3.53 -11.14 -2.25
N ALA A 200 3.66 -10.31 -1.22
CA ALA A 200 2.84 -9.12 -1.08
C ALA A 200 3.34 -8.03 -2.03
N PHE A 201 2.92 -8.11 -3.29
CA PHE A 201 3.22 -7.11 -4.33
C PHE A 201 2.65 -5.73 -3.99
N LEU A 202 1.68 -5.63 -3.08
CA LEU A 202 1.22 -4.37 -2.51
C LEU A 202 1.21 -4.48 -0.97
N ALA A 203 2.16 -3.82 -0.32
CA ALA A 203 2.27 -3.79 1.13
C ALA A 203 1.76 -2.47 1.70
N VAL A 204 0.71 -2.54 2.52
CA VAL A 204 -0.08 -1.39 2.94
C VAL A 204 -0.14 -1.26 4.46
N CYS A 205 -0.03 -0.02 4.94
CA CYS A 205 -0.11 0.26 6.37
C CYS A 205 -0.89 1.54 6.64
N PHE A 206 -1.91 1.39 7.49
CA PHE A 206 -2.68 2.50 7.99
C PHE A 206 -2.03 3.13 9.22
N VAL A 207 -1.77 4.43 9.16
CA VAL A 207 -1.21 5.21 10.27
C VAL A 207 -2.18 6.32 10.64
N THR A 208 -2.90 6.17 11.76
CA THR A 208 -3.73 7.27 12.28
C THR A 208 -2.90 8.17 13.18
N THR A 209 -2.66 9.42 12.77
CA THR A 209 -2.16 10.44 13.69
C THR A 209 -3.04 11.69 13.65
N LYS A 210 -2.98 12.50 14.71
CA LYS A 210 -3.63 13.82 14.73
C LYS A 210 -2.81 14.88 13.98
N ASN A 211 -1.55 14.58 13.70
CA ASN A 211 -0.57 15.49 13.14
C ASN A 211 -0.36 15.20 11.65
N ASP A 212 0.26 16.12 10.94
CA ASP A 212 0.67 15.93 9.55
C ASP A 212 1.96 15.08 9.48
N VAL A 213 1.84 13.82 9.85
CA VAL A 213 2.93 12.84 9.80
C VAL A 213 2.85 12.07 8.50
N ILE A 214 3.98 12.05 7.79
CA ILE A 214 4.27 11.11 6.71
C ILE A 214 4.96 9.90 7.34
N ALA A 215 4.42 8.72 7.09
CA ALA A 215 5.07 7.45 7.38
C ALA A 215 5.17 6.68 6.07
N GLY A 216 6.24 5.92 5.89
CA GLY A 216 6.52 5.18 4.66
C GLY A 216 7.58 4.12 4.88
N TYR A 217 7.64 3.16 3.96
CA TYR A 217 8.64 2.09 3.89
C TYR A 217 8.77 1.65 2.43
N GLY A 218 9.90 1.04 2.06
CA GLY A 218 10.12 0.49 0.72
C GLY A 218 9.26 -0.76 0.44
N PRO A 219 9.11 -1.18 -0.82
CA PRO A 219 8.40 -2.41 -1.17
C PRO A 219 9.02 -3.65 -0.48
N VAL A 220 8.18 -4.65 -0.22
CA VAL A 220 8.63 -5.92 0.41
C VAL A 220 9.03 -6.99 -0.60
N VAL A 221 8.81 -6.72 -1.89
CA VAL A 221 9.28 -7.53 -3.03
C VAL A 221 9.81 -6.60 -4.13
N PRO A 222 10.78 -7.05 -4.96
CA PRO A 222 11.43 -6.19 -5.96
C PRO A 222 10.48 -5.55 -6.97
N ASP A 223 9.39 -6.25 -7.34
CA ASP A 223 8.41 -5.79 -8.33
C ASP A 223 7.07 -5.39 -7.72
N GLY A 224 7.13 -4.92 -6.47
CA GLY A 224 5.97 -4.49 -5.69
C GLY A 224 5.95 -3.00 -5.38
N TYR A 225 4.95 -2.62 -4.59
CA TYR A 225 4.78 -1.28 -4.05
C TYR A 225 4.68 -1.32 -2.52
N GLY A 226 5.27 -0.32 -1.87
CA GLY A 226 4.90 0.07 -0.51
C GLY A 226 3.89 1.21 -0.56
N CYS A 227 2.83 1.16 0.25
CA CYS A 227 1.88 2.27 0.36
C CYS A 227 1.43 2.45 1.80
N ALA A 228 1.96 3.45 2.49
CA ALA A 228 1.46 3.85 3.80
C ALA A 228 0.54 5.05 3.68
N TYR A 229 -0.52 5.13 4.49
CA TYR A 229 -1.42 6.28 4.46
C TYR A 229 -1.87 6.79 5.83
N ASN A 230 -2.02 8.11 5.92
CA ASN A 230 -2.52 8.81 7.08
C ASN A 230 -3.85 9.52 6.78
N VAL A 231 -4.89 9.15 7.54
CA VAL A 231 -6.23 9.72 7.40
C VAL A 231 -6.40 10.93 8.31
N ARG A 232 -6.37 12.11 7.69
CA ARG A 232 -6.43 13.42 8.37
C ARG A 232 -7.86 13.97 8.41
N LYS A 233 -8.02 15.12 9.06
CA LYS A 233 -9.29 15.87 9.05
C LYS A 233 -9.54 16.57 7.71
N ASN A 234 -8.48 17.00 7.02
CA ASN A 234 -8.59 17.79 5.79
C ASN A 234 -8.16 17.01 4.54
N GLY A 235 -8.10 15.68 4.61
CA GLY A 235 -7.65 14.86 3.49
C GLY A 235 -6.91 13.61 3.92
N PHE A 236 -6.11 13.07 3.00
CA PHE A 236 -5.26 11.90 3.21
C PHE A 236 -3.84 12.21 2.76
N ILE A 237 -2.87 11.56 3.39
CA ILE A 237 -1.47 11.56 2.93
C ILE A 237 -1.14 10.13 2.57
N PHE A 238 -0.58 9.91 1.39
CA PHE A 238 -0.07 8.61 0.96
C PHE A 238 1.44 8.70 0.74
N SER A 239 2.19 7.73 1.24
CA SER A 239 3.59 7.50 0.92
C SER A 239 3.67 6.25 0.06
N VAL A 240 3.87 6.45 -1.24
CA VAL A 240 3.98 5.36 -2.23
C VAL A 240 5.44 5.14 -2.55
N SER A 241 5.91 3.91 -2.48
CA SER A 241 7.26 3.52 -2.84
C SER A 241 7.27 2.38 -3.85
N ALA A 242 8.30 2.35 -4.69
CA ALA A 242 8.62 1.32 -5.68
C ALA A 242 10.15 1.20 -5.80
N PHE A 243 10.64 0.32 -6.68
CA PHE A 243 12.07 0.27 -7.02
C PHE A 243 12.27 0.62 -8.50
N HIS A 244 13.24 1.48 -8.79
CA HIS A 244 13.59 1.90 -10.16
C HIS A 244 14.10 0.73 -11.00
N SER A 245 14.67 -0.29 -10.37
CA SER A 245 15.14 -1.53 -10.98
C SER A 245 14.02 -2.35 -11.63
N ASP A 246 12.75 -2.17 -11.23
CA ASP A 246 11.60 -2.77 -11.92
C ASP A 246 10.89 -1.76 -12.83
N GLY A 247 11.13 -1.87 -14.13
CA GLY A 247 10.54 -0.99 -15.16
C GLY A 247 9.01 -1.10 -15.34
N ARG A 248 8.32 -1.98 -14.60
CA ARG A 248 6.85 -2.07 -14.56
C ARG A 248 6.27 -1.30 -13.39
N THR A 249 7.09 -0.86 -12.44
CA THR A 249 6.65 -0.10 -11.27
C THR A 249 7.05 1.38 -11.33
N SER A 250 6.18 2.25 -10.83
CA SER A 250 6.47 3.68 -10.68
C SER A 250 5.63 4.29 -9.57
N ALA A 251 6.27 4.81 -8.53
CA ALA A 251 5.59 5.43 -7.40
C ALA A 251 4.79 6.66 -7.84
N MET A 252 5.34 7.47 -8.76
CA MET A 252 4.66 8.63 -9.33
C MET A 252 3.39 8.26 -10.10
N GLN A 253 3.47 7.29 -11.04
CA GLN A 253 2.30 6.86 -11.81
C GLN A 253 1.24 6.23 -10.90
N PHE A 254 1.68 5.48 -9.89
CA PHE A 254 0.77 4.91 -8.89
C PHE A 254 0.06 5.99 -8.08
N ALA A 255 0.77 7.01 -7.60
CA ALA A 255 0.19 8.13 -6.87
C ALA A 255 -0.82 8.93 -7.72
N GLN A 256 -0.48 9.25 -8.97
CA GLN A 256 -1.39 9.95 -9.89
C GLN A 256 -2.66 9.13 -10.17
N THR A 257 -2.51 7.83 -10.39
CA THR A 257 -3.64 6.93 -10.63
C THR A 257 -4.49 6.76 -9.36
N LEU A 258 -3.87 6.78 -8.18
CA LEU A 258 -4.57 6.73 -6.90
C LEU A 258 -5.42 7.99 -6.68
N GLU A 259 -4.85 9.17 -6.93
CA GLU A 259 -5.57 10.44 -6.87
C GLU A 259 -6.82 10.42 -7.77
N GLN A 260 -6.66 9.94 -9.01
CA GLN A 260 -7.79 9.81 -9.94
C GLN A 260 -8.81 8.76 -9.47
N SER A 261 -8.35 7.63 -8.94
CA SER A 261 -9.23 6.57 -8.41
C SER A 261 -10.09 7.05 -7.24
N LEU A 262 -9.50 7.82 -6.32
CA LEU A 262 -10.22 8.46 -5.22
C LEU A 262 -11.28 9.44 -5.73
N ARG A 263 -10.95 10.30 -6.71
CA ARG A 263 -11.89 11.23 -7.34
C ARG A 263 -13.07 10.50 -8.01
N ASP A 264 -12.79 9.46 -8.78
CA ASP A 264 -13.81 8.70 -9.50
C ASP A 264 -14.75 7.95 -8.55
N MET A 265 -14.21 7.34 -7.49
CA MET A 265 -15.02 6.73 -6.43
C MET A 265 -15.94 7.75 -5.75
N ALA A 266 -15.43 8.94 -5.45
CA ALA A 266 -16.25 10.00 -4.86
C ALA A 266 -17.34 10.49 -5.81
N ALA A 267 -17.06 10.61 -7.11
CA ALA A 267 -18.04 10.98 -8.13
C ALA A 267 -19.14 9.93 -8.27
N MET A 268 -18.78 8.64 -8.30
CA MET A 268 -19.72 7.52 -8.37
C MET A 268 -20.70 7.53 -7.20
N ILE A 269 -20.22 7.73 -5.97
CA ILE A 269 -21.09 7.78 -4.77
C ILE A 269 -21.98 9.02 -4.74
N LYS A 270 -21.52 10.16 -5.26
CA LYS A 270 -22.33 11.38 -5.35
C LYS A 270 -23.46 11.21 -6.37
N ASN A 271 -23.20 10.53 -7.48
CA ASN A 271 -24.17 10.31 -8.55
C ASN A 271 -25.25 9.27 -8.18
N SER A 272 -24.94 8.30 -7.33
CA SER A 272 -25.92 7.28 -6.89
C SER A 272 -26.94 7.77 -5.86
N LYS A 273 -26.74 8.97 -5.30
CA LYS A 273 -27.66 9.61 -4.33
C LYS A 273 -28.71 10.52 -4.98
N LYS A 274 -28.74 10.62 -6.31
CA LYS A 274 -29.81 11.28 -7.08
C LYS A 274 -30.92 10.28 -7.42
#